data_AF-A0A4Y2A5M1-F1
#
_entry.id   AF-A0A4Y2A5M1-F1
#
_cell.length_a   1.000
_cell.length_b   1.000
_cell.length_c   1.000
_cell.angle_alpha   90.00
_cell.angle_beta   90.00
_cell.angle_gamma   90.00
#
_symmetry.space_group_name_H-M   'P 1'
#
loop_
_entity.id
_entity.type
_entity.pdbx_description
1 polymer ?
#
loop_
_entity_poly.entity_id
_entity_poly.type
_entity_poly.pdbx_seq_one_letter_code
_entity_poly.pdbx_strand_id
1 'polypeptide(L)'
;MFRKGHSNKTIKQLNFFDEQLTWEPQVKYLGLILDNKLSCRQHIKHNSEKFWNKVHLIIPLIGRHSCLSLNNKVLMNKQVLRPILTYATQIWGLSAKTHRKKIQTLQNKILRMMTNAPWFVRNEVIHNDLQIESIETHVKNLSRKFFSKIADTPLL
;
A
#
# COMPACT_ATOMS: atom_id res chain seq x y z
N MET A 1 -15.38 13.85 1.90
CA MET A 1 -14.71 14.23 3.16
C MET A 1 -15.60 13.77 4.31
N PHE A 2 -15.15 12.81 5.13
CA PHE A 2 -15.92 12.37 6.30
C PHE A 2 -15.90 13.50 7.35
N ARG A 3 -17.05 14.14 7.57
CA ARG A 3 -17.20 15.24 8.53
C ARG A 3 -17.13 14.70 9.96
N LYS A 4 -16.35 15.39 10.78
CA LYS A 4 -16.19 15.14 12.21
C LYS A 4 -17.38 15.76 12.93
N GLY A 5 -18.12 14.95 13.67
CA GLY A 5 -19.19 15.43 14.53
C GLY A 5 -20.39 14.53 14.45
N HIS A 6 -20.43 13.50 15.29
CA HIS A 6 -21.66 12.99 15.89
C HIS A 6 -21.36 12.75 17.37
N SER A 7 -22.29 13.19 18.21
CA SER A 7 -22.34 13.06 19.67
C SER A 7 -21.90 11.66 20.14
N ASN A 8 -21.33 11.58 21.35
CA ASN A 8 -21.06 10.32 22.07
C ASN A 8 -22.38 9.55 22.30
N LYS A 9 -22.93 8.94 21.25
CA LYS A 9 -24.00 7.97 21.38
C LYS A 9 -23.36 6.71 21.96
N THR A 10 -23.84 6.29 23.11
CA THR A 10 -23.53 4.97 23.66
C THR A 10 -23.93 3.93 22.62
N ILE A 11 -22.93 3.29 22.03
CA ILE A 11 -23.15 2.30 20.98
C ILE A 11 -23.70 1.05 21.67
N LYS A 12 -24.91 0.64 21.31
CA LYS A 12 -25.51 -0.59 21.84
C LYS A 12 -24.63 -1.79 21.48
N GLN A 13 -24.48 -2.73 22.40
CA GLN A 13 -23.81 -4.01 22.12
C GLN A 13 -24.59 -4.76 21.04
N LEU A 14 -23.85 -5.30 20.07
CA LEU A 14 -24.41 -5.96 18.90
C LEU A 14 -24.15 -7.47 19.04
N ASN A 15 -25.22 -8.26 18.98
CA ASN A 15 -25.11 -9.72 18.97
C ASN A 15 -25.07 -10.18 17.51
N PHE A 16 -24.08 -11.00 17.17
CA PHE A 16 -23.95 -11.58 15.84
C PHE A 16 -23.75 -13.08 16.01
N PHE A 17 -24.66 -13.88 15.43
CA PHE A 17 -24.69 -15.35 15.59
C PHE A 17 -24.52 -15.80 17.05
N ASP A 18 -25.30 -15.19 17.95
CA ASP A 18 -25.33 -15.47 19.39
C ASP A 18 -24.04 -15.11 20.17
N GLU A 19 -23.07 -14.45 19.54
CA GLU A 19 -21.89 -13.87 20.19
C GLU A 19 -22.03 -12.36 20.38
N GLN A 20 -21.61 -11.85 21.55
CA GLN A 20 -21.55 -10.42 21.82
C GLN A 20 -20.29 -9.80 21.20
N LEU A 21 -20.46 -8.87 20.27
CA LEU A 21 -19.33 -8.17 19.65
C LEU A 21 -18.81 -7.05 20.55
N THR A 22 -17.50 -7.07 20.79
CA THR A 22 -16.78 -5.97 21.44
C THR A 22 -16.52 -4.84 20.45
N TRP A 23 -16.83 -3.61 20.85
CA TRP A 23 -16.54 -2.42 20.04
C TRP A 23 -15.06 -2.07 20.16
N GLU A 24 -14.26 -2.57 19.23
CA GLU A 24 -12.84 -2.24 19.14
C GLU A 24 -12.60 -1.06 18.20
N PRO A 25 -11.66 -0.13 18.54
CA PRO A 25 -11.35 1.01 17.68
C PRO A 25 -10.64 0.61 16.37
N GLN A 26 -10.13 -0.62 16.31
CA GLN A 26 -9.36 -1.20 15.22
C GLN A 26 -9.79 -2.65 15.04
N VAL A 27 -10.07 -3.05 13.82
CA VAL A 27 -10.41 -4.45 13.50
C VAL A 27 -9.56 -4.90 12.32
N LYS A 28 -9.06 -6.14 12.41
CA LYS A 28 -8.34 -6.79 11.31
C LYS A 28 -9.28 -7.70 10.55
N TYR A 29 -9.46 -7.44 9.26
CA TYR A 29 -10.33 -8.24 8.38
C TYR A 29 -9.61 -8.55 7.07
N LEU A 30 -9.48 -9.84 6.72
CA LEU A 30 -8.75 -10.33 5.53
C LEU A 30 -7.31 -9.80 5.39
N GLY A 31 -6.68 -9.36 6.48
CA GLY A 31 -5.34 -8.73 6.46
C GLY A 31 -5.34 -7.21 6.28
N LEU A 32 -6.51 -6.59 6.09
CA LEU A 32 -6.72 -5.15 6.19
C LEU A 32 -6.89 -4.75 7.65
N ILE A 33 -6.35 -3.60 8.04
CA ILE A 33 -6.59 -3.00 9.36
C ILE A 33 -7.51 -1.80 9.16
N LEU A 34 -8.70 -1.88 9.74
CA LEU A 34 -9.73 -0.85 9.66
C LEU A 34 -9.78 -0.06 10.97
N ASP A 35 -9.51 1.23 10.88
CA ASP A 35 -9.67 2.16 12.00
C ASP A 35 -11.10 2.73 11.97
N ASN A 36 -11.65 3.08 13.13
CA ASN A 36 -12.96 3.76 13.24
C ASN A 36 -13.12 5.02 12.36
N LYS A 37 -12.01 5.69 12.02
CA LYS A 37 -11.98 6.89 11.17
C LYS A 37 -11.71 6.60 9.70
N LEU A 38 -11.54 5.32 9.33
CA LEU A 38 -11.12 4.86 7.99
C LEU A 38 -9.88 5.59 7.48
N SER A 39 -9.02 6.04 8.40
CA SER A 39 -7.82 6.82 8.06
C SER A 39 -6.76 5.98 7.34
N CYS A 40 -6.86 4.65 7.48
CA CYS A 40 -5.91 3.65 6.98
C CYS A 40 -4.47 3.88 7.46
N ARG A 41 -4.27 4.71 8.49
CA ARG A 41 -2.93 5.08 9.00
C ARG A 41 -2.20 3.87 9.53
N GLN A 42 -2.89 3.05 10.32
CA GLN A 42 -2.29 1.86 10.93
C GLN A 42 -2.04 0.78 9.90
N HIS A 43 -2.97 0.57 8.97
CA HIS A 43 -2.75 -0.32 7.84
C HIS A 43 -1.50 0.06 7.03
N ILE A 44 -1.32 1.34 6.70
CA ILE A 44 -0.15 1.81 5.94
C ILE A 44 1.13 1.64 6.75
N LYS A 45 1.10 1.89 8.07
CA LYS A 45 2.24 1.62 8.96
C LYS A 45 2.60 0.14 8.94
N HIS A 46 1.62 -0.74 9.13
CA HIS A 46 1.81 -2.19 9.10
C HIS A 46 2.36 -2.69 7.76
N ASN A 47 1.83 -2.21 6.63
CA ASN A 47 2.34 -2.56 5.31
C ASN A 47 3.76 -2.05 5.09
N SER A 48 4.10 -0.86 5.61
CA SER A 48 5.45 -0.31 5.55
C SER A 48 6.46 -1.17 6.31
N GLU A 49 6.09 -1.63 7.51
CA GLU A 49 6.91 -2.54 8.32
C GLU A 49 7.06 -3.90 7.64
N LYS A 50 5.96 -4.49 7.17
CA LYS A 50 5.96 -5.75 6.41
C LYS A 50 6.83 -5.65 5.15
N PHE A 51 6.77 -4.51 4.46
CA PHE A 51 7.61 -4.21 3.31
C PHE A 51 9.09 -4.19 3.68
N TRP A 52 9.49 -3.45 4.72
CA TRP A 52 10.89 -3.40 5.14
C TRP A 52 11.41 -4.76 5.62
N ASN A 53 10.59 -5.52 6.34
CA ASN A 53 10.94 -6.89 6.73
C ASN A 53 11.20 -7.76 5.50
N LYS A 54 10.35 -7.66 4.46
CA LYS A 54 10.58 -8.39 3.20
C LYS A 54 11.83 -7.88 2.48
N VAL A 55 12.04 -6.57 2.42
CA VAL A 55 13.24 -5.96 1.83
C VAL A 55 14.50 -6.49 2.49
N HIS A 56 14.58 -6.48 3.83
CA HIS A 56 15.75 -6.96 4.57
C HIS A 56 16.10 -8.41 4.22
N LEU A 57 15.10 -9.26 4.05
CA LEU A 57 15.32 -10.66 3.64
C LEU A 57 15.89 -10.78 2.22
N ILE A 58 15.51 -9.89 1.30
CA ILE A 58 15.93 -9.96 -0.11
C ILE A 58 17.08 -9.01 -0.46
N ILE A 59 17.61 -8.22 0.50
CA ILE A 59 18.75 -7.32 0.29
C ILE A 59 19.93 -8.00 -0.42
N PRO A 60 20.33 -9.25 -0.09
CA PRO A 60 21.41 -9.94 -0.80
C PRO A 60 21.17 -10.12 -2.31
N LEU A 61 19.90 -10.10 -2.74
CA LEU A 61 19.48 -10.28 -4.14
C LEU A 61 19.23 -8.93 -4.85
N ILE A 62 18.70 -7.93 -4.14
CA ILE A 62 18.36 -6.64 -4.77
C ILE A 62 19.40 -5.54 -4.53
N GLY A 63 20.32 -5.76 -3.60
CA GLY A 63 21.30 -4.77 -3.16
C GLY A 63 22.41 -4.51 -4.18
N ARG A 64 23.25 -3.52 -3.85
CA ARG A 64 24.42 -3.09 -4.64
C ARG A 64 25.38 -4.24 -4.96
N HIS A 65 25.62 -5.12 -3.99
CA HIS A 65 26.58 -6.23 -4.12
C HIS A 65 25.99 -7.47 -4.79
N SER A 66 24.70 -7.45 -5.18
CA SER A 66 24.11 -8.59 -5.85
C SER A 66 24.54 -8.66 -7.32
N CYS A 67 24.96 -9.86 -7.74
CA CYS A 67 25.30 -10.19 -9.13
C CYS A 67 24.09 -10.23 -10.09
N LEU A 68 22.86 -10.08 -9.59
CA LEU A 68 21.66 -10.08 -10.42
C LEU A 68 21.62 -8.87 -11.36
N SER A 69 21.16 -9.10 -12.59
CA SER A 69 20.93 -8.03 -13.56
C SER A 69 19.88 -7.05 -13.05
N LEU A 70 19.97 -5.79 -13.49
CA LEU A 70 19.01 -4.75 -13.10
C LEU A 70 17.56 -5.14 -13.46
N ASN A 71 17.35 -5.77 -14.62
CA ASN A 71 16.04 -6.24 -15.06
C ASN A 71 15.45 -7.26 -14.09
N ASN A 72 16.25 -8.19 -13.58
CA ASN A 72 15.80 -9.19 -12.61
C ASN A 72 15.45 -8.52 -11.27
N LYS A 73 16.24 -7.55 -10.81
CA LYS A 73 15.93 -6.77 -9.60
C LYS A 73 14.61 -6.00 -9.74
N VAL A 74 14.39 -5.37 -10.90
CA VAL A 74 13.14 -4.69 -11.23
C VAL A 74 11.95 -5.65 -11.24
N LEU A 75 12.12 -6.85 -11.81
CA LEU A 75 11.08 -7.88 -11.83
C LEU A 75 10.71 -8.31 -10.41
N MET A 76 11.69 -8.58 -9.55
CA MET A 76 11.46 -8.91 -8.14
C MET A 76 10.72 -7.78 -7.41
N ASN A 77 11.06 -6.52 -7.67
CA ASN A 77 10.33 -5.40 -7.11
C ASN A 77 8.86 -5.36 -7.57
N LYS A 78 8.60 -5.58 -8.87
CA LYS A 78 7.24 -5.62 -9.43
C LYS A 78 6.41 -6.78 -8.88
N GLN A 79 7.02 -7.95 -8.67
CA GLN A 79 6.30 -9.17 -8.28
C GLN A 79 6.21 -9.40 -6.77
N VAL A 80 7.23 -9.03 -5.99
CA VAL A 80 7.32 -9.35 -4.55
C VAL A 80 7.01 -8.14 -3.69
N LEU A 81 7.66 -7.01 -3.98
CA LEU A 81 7.60 -5.83 -3.11
C LEU A 81 6.39 -4.95 -3.39
N ARG A 82 6.07 -4.71 -4.66
CA ARG A 82 4.94 -3.88 -5.06
C ARG A 82 3.61 -4.39 -4.49
N PRO A 83 3.27 -5.70 -4.55
CA PRO A 83 2.00 -6.19 -3.99
C PRO A 83 1.83 -5.93 -2.49
N ILE A 84 2.91 -5.89 -1.72
CA ILE A 84 2.85 -5.59 -0.28
C ILE A 84 2.36 -4.14 -0.06
N LEU A 85 2.84 -3.20 -0.88
CA LEU A 85 2.43 -1.81 -0.81
C LEU A 85 1.05 -1.59 -1.44
N THR A 86 0.72 -2.31 -2.51
CA THR A 86 -0.50 -2.13 -3.30
C THR A 86 -1.67 -3.01 -2.84
N TYR A 87 -1.49 -3.78 -1.78
CA TYR A 87 -2.58 -4.53 -1.18
C TYR A 87 -3.65 -3.56 -0.63
N ALA A 88 -4.92 -3.83 -0.91
CA ALA A 88 -6.07 -3.02 -0.49
C ALA A 88 -6.03 -1.54 -0.92
N THR A 89 -5.38 -1.23 -2.05
CA THR A 89 -5.32 0.13 -2.62
C THR A 89 -6.69 0.78 -2.83
N GLN A 90 -7.72 -0.01 -3.06
CA GLN A 90 -9.09 0.45 -3.25
C GLN A 90 -9.61 1.16 -1.98
N ILE A 91 -9.13 0.75 -0.82
CA ILE A 91 -9.54 1.27 0.49
C ILE A 91 -8.58 2.38 0.92
N TRP A 92 -7.28 2.06 1.05
CA TRP A 92 -6.33 3.06 1.53
C TRP A 92 -5.97 4.10 0.47
N GLY A 93 -6.25 3.88 -0.81
CA GLY A 93 -6.01 4.87 -1.88
C GLY A 93 -6.81 6.16 -1.69
N LEU A 94 -7.92 6.10 -0.94
CA LEU A 94 -8.73 7.25 -0.55
C LEU A 94 -8.16 8.03 0.65
N SER A 95 -7.11 7.51 1.29
CA SER A 95 -6.48 8.15 2.45
C SER A 95 -5.81 9.48 2.11
N ALA A 96 -5.46 10.23 3.16
CA ALA A 96 -4.82 11.53 3.04
C ALA A 96 -3.55 11.48 2.18
N LYS A 97 -3.31 12.54 1.41
CA LYS A 97 -2.14 12.67 0.51
C LYS A 97 -0.81 12.40 1.24
N THR A 98 -0.72 12.74 2.52
CA THR A 98 0.47 12.51 3.37
C THR A 98 0.80 11.03 3.51
N HIS A 99 -0.20 10.16 3.66
CA HIS A 99 0.01 8.72 3.78
C HIS A 99 0.42 8.10 2.44
N ARG A 100 -0.20 8.52 1.34
CA ARG A 100 0.17 8.10 -0.01
C ARG A 100 1.61 8.50 -0.36
N LYS A 101 2.03 9.71 0.01
CA LYS A 101 3.42 10.18 -0.14
C LYS A 101 4.42 9.28 0.60
N LYS A 102 4.09 8.75 1.79
CA LYS A 102 4.97 7.82 2.50
C LYS A 102 5.23 6.55 1.70
N ILE A 103 4.20 5.98 1.08
CA ILE A 103 4.33 4.77 0.25
C ILE A 103 5.16 5.06 -1.01
N GLN A 104 4.98 6.23 -1.64
CA GLN A 104 5.85 6.67 -2.74
C GLN A 104 7.32 6.77 -2.31
N THR A 105 7.59 7.33 -1.12
CA THR A 105 8.96 7.42 -0.59
C THR A 105 9.57 6.03 -0.38
N LEU A 106 8.78 5.03 0.05
CA LEU A 106 9.26 3.64 0.17
C LEU A 106 9.65 3.06 -1.20
N GLN A 107 8.80 3.25 -2.22
CA GLN A 107 9.14 2.85 -3.58
C GLN A 107 10.45 3.49 -4.04
N ASN A 108 10.58 4.81 -3.90
CA ASN A 108 11.76 5.56 -4.32
C ASN A 108 13.05 5.08 -3.63
N LYS A 109 12.98 4.77 -2.33
CA LYS A 109 14.11 4.22 -1.58
C LYS A 109 14.59 2.90 -2.17
N ILE A 110 13.68 1.98 -2.47
CA ILE A 110 14.04 0.68 -3.04
C ILE A 110 14.54 0.81 -4.48
N LEU A 111 13.92 1.65 -5.31
CA LEU A 111 14.41 1.87 -6.68
C LEU A 111 15.86 2.36 -6.67
N ARG A 112 16.18 3.34 -5.81
CA ARG A 112 17.56 3.83 -5.64
C ARG A 112 18.53 2.76 -5.16
N MET A 113 18.10 1.92 -4.23
CA MET A 113 18.93 0.83 -3.71
C MET A 113 19.25 -0.19 -4.81
N MET A 114 18.28 -0.51 -5.68
CA MET A 114 18.45 -1.46 -6.79
C MET A 114 19.34 -0.91 -7.91
N THR A 115 19.18 0.36 -8.26
CA THR A 115 19.99 1.01 -9.31
C THR A 115 21.34 1.48 -8.81
N ASN A 116 21.57 1.41 -7.50
CA ASN A 116 22.73 2.01 -6.87
C ASN A 116 22.87 3.52 -7.19
N ALA A 117 21.75 4.24 -7.32
CA ALA A 117 21.77 5.63 -7.73
C ALA A 117 22.23 6.57 -6.59
N PRO A 118 23.12 7.54 -6.85
CA PRO A 118 23.51 8.55 -5.87
C PRO A 118 22.36 9.52 -5.57
N TRP A 119 22.50 10.26 -4.46
CA TRP A 119 21.43 11.10 -3.89
C TRP A 119 20.96 12.22 -4.83
N PHE A 120 21.86 12.76 -5.67
CA PHE A 120 21.58 13.87 -6.58
C PHE A 120 20.80 13.46 -7.84
N VAL A 121 20.73 12.16 -8.17
CA VAL A 121 19.92 11.69 -9.30
C VAL A 121 18.45 11.91 -8.97
N ARG A 122 17.68 12.52 -9.87
CA ARG A 122 16.25 12.78 -9.64
C ARG A 122 15.45 11.46 -9.65
N ASN A 123 14.43 11.36 -8.79
CA ASN A 123 13.57 10.16 -8.76
C ASN A 123 12.91 9.93 -10.13
N GLU A 124 12.49 10.98 -10.82
CA GLU A 124 11.85 10.92 -12.14
C GLU A 124 12.71 10.20 -13.17
N VAL A 125 14.03 10.48 -13.19
CA VAL A 125 14.98 9.81 -14.09
C VAL A 125 15.00 8.31 -13.80
N ILE A 126 15.11 7.91 -12.53
CA ILE A 126 15.08 6.49 -12.13
C ILE A 126 13.78 5.81 -12.54
N HIS A 127 12.65 6.50 -12.40
CA HIS A 127 11.35 5.97 -12.81
C HIS A 127 11.25 5.76 -14.32
N ASN A 128 11.74 6.72 -15.10
CA ASN A 128 11.75 6.68 -16.56
C ASN A 128 12.70 5.58 -17.07
N ASP A 129 13.93 5.52 -16.56
CA ASP A 129 14.94 4.53 -16.97
C ASP A 129 14.47 3.09 -16.70
N LEU A 130 13.85 2.86 -15.54
CA LEU A 130 13.36 1.53 -15.16
C LEU A 130 11.98 1.20 -15.75
N GLN A 131 11.33 2.15 -16.43
CA GLN A 131 9.95 2.03 -16.91
C GLN A 131 9.01 1.58 -15.78
N ILE A 132 9.14 2.25 -14.63
CA ILE A 132 8.37 1.99 -13.42
C ILE A 132 7.47 3.18 -13.14
N GLU A 133 6.16 2.98 -13.23
CA GLU A 133 5.19 3.97 -12.81
C GLU A 133 5.27 4.27 -11.30
N SER A 134 4.88 5.49 -10.92
CA SER A 134 4.72 5.89 -9.53
C SER A 134 3.59 5.11 -8.83
N ILE A 135 3.61 5.04 -7.50
CA ILE A 135 2.51 4.46 -6.72
C ILE A 135 1.20 5.18 -7.03
N GLU A 136 1.23 6.52 -7.14
CA GLU A 136 -0.01 7.27 -7.38
C GLU A 136 -0.66 6.92 -8.72
N THR A 137 0.13 6.84 -9.79
CA THR A 137 -0.36 6.44 -11.12
C THR A 137 -0.84 4.99 -11.10
N HIS A 138 -0.09 4.09 -10.44
CA HIS A 138 -0.45 2.69 -10.31
C HIS A 138 -1.78 2.50 -9.57
N VAL A 139 -1.97 3.19 -8.44
CA VAL A 139 -3.20 3.17 -7.65
C VAL A 139 -4.38 3.65 -8.49
N LYS A 140 -4.25 4.77 -9.22
CA LYS A 140 -5.30 5.27 -10.11
C LYS A 140 -5.68 4.24 -11.17
N ASN A 141 -4.69 3.57 -11.75
CA ASN A 141 -4.91 2.52 -12.75
C ASN A 141 -5.62 1.30 -12.14
N LEU A 142 -5.21 0.86 -10.95
CA LEU A 142 -5.87 -0.23 -10.21
C LEU A 142 -7.32 0.13 -9.87
N SER A 143 -7.59 1.33 -9.36
CA SER A 143 -8.94 1.79 -9.05
C SER A 143 -9.82 1.81 -10.29
N ARG A 144 -9.32 2.36 -11.41
CA ARG A 144 -10.10 2.39 -12.67
C ARG A 144 -10.44 1.00 -13.17
N LYS A 145 -9.48 0.07 -13.16
CA LYS A 145 -9.69 -1.34 -13.54
C LYS A 145 -10.69 -2.05 -12.63
N PHE A 146 -10.64 -1.76 -11.33
CA PHE A 146 -11.58 -2.33 -10.36
C PHE A 146 -13.01 -1.85 -10.60
N PHE A 147 -13.23 -0.54 -10.79
CA PHE A 147 -14.58 0.01 -10.99
C PHE A 147 -15.16 -0.31 -12.37
N SER A 148 -14.34 -0.33 -13.43
CA SER A 148 -14.80 -0.79 -14.75
C SER A 148 -15.29 -2.23 -14.69
N LYS A 149 -14.51 -3.12 -14.05
CA LYS A 149 -14.92 -4.52 -13.87
C LYS A 149 -16.24 -4.67 -13.10
N ILE A 150 -16.48 -3.83 -12.09
CA ILE A 150 -17.75 -3.84 -11.34
C ILE A 150 -18.92 -3.36 -12.21
N ALA A 151 -18.69 -2.37 -13.07
CA ALA A 151 -19.72 -1.87 -13.99
C ALA A 151 -20.07 -2.90 -15.08
N ASP A 152 -19.08 -3.67 -15.54
CA ASP A 152 -19.24 -4.67 -16.58
C ASP A 152 -19.87 -5.97 -16.06
N THR A 153 -19.76 -6.27 -14.76
CA THR A 153 -20.44 -7.41 -14.16
C THR A 153 -21.94 -7.12 -14.05
N PRO A 154 -22.82 -7.89 -14.71
CA PRO A 154 -24.25 -7.78 -14.45
C PRO A 154 -24.46 -8.13 -12.98
N LEU A 155 -25.10 -7.20 -12.25
CA LEU A 155 -25.55 -7.44 -10.87
C LEU A 155 -26.44 -8.69 -10.89
N LEU A 156 -26.02 -9.73 -10.16
CA LEU A 156 -26.89 -10.86 -9.83
C LEU A 156 -28.09 -10.38 -9.01
#